data_AF-A0A7V9MW11-F1
#
_entry.id   AF-A0A7V9MW11-F1
#
_cell.length_a   1.000
_cell.length_b   1.000
_cell.length_c   1.000
_cell.angle_alpha   90.00
_cell.angle_beta   90.00
_cell.angle_gamma   90.00
#
_symmetry.space_group_name_H-M   'P 1'
#
loop_
_entity.id
_entity.type
_entity.pdbx_description
1 polymer ?
#
loop_
_entity_poly.entity_id
_entity_poly.type
_entity_poly.pdbx_seq_one_letter_code
_entity_poly.pdbx_strand_id
1 'polypeptide(L)' 'MSSRGLPVLSGEAGLSRYLTEIRKFPLLTPEDEYMFAKRWKEHEDPEAARRLVTSHLRLVAKIAMGYRGYGL' A
#
# COMPACT_ATOMS: atom_id res chain seq x y z
N MET A 1 35.46 -17.21 -3.92
CA MET A 1 34.02 -17.19 -3.57
C MET A 1 33.71 -15.85 -2.94
N SER A 2 33.07 -14.95 -3.69
CA SER A 2 32.81 -13.58 -3.23
C SER A 2 31.40 -13.53 -2.61
N SER A 3 31.33 -13.27 -1.31
CA SER A 3 30.08 -13.10 -0.58
C SER A 3 29.29 -11.93 -1.15
N ARG A 4 28.18 -12.23 -1.83
CA ARG A 4 27.15 -11.24 -2.17
C ARG A 4 26.59 -10.69 -0.85
N GLY A 5 27.11 -9.55 -0.41
CA GLY A 5 26.49 -8.76 0.64
C GLY A 5 25.06 -8.46 0.23
N LEU A 6 24.10 -8.96 1.02
CA LEU A 6 22.71 -8.60 0.85
C LEU A 6 22.62 -7.08 0.95
N PRO A 7 21.95 -6.39 -0.01
CA PRO A 7 21.77 -4.96 0.09
C PRO A 7 20.97 -4.71 1.37
N VAL A 8 21.62 -4.13 2.37
CA VAL A 8 20.93 -3.52 3.49
C VAL A 8 19.99 -2.50 2.87
N LEU A 9 18.69 -2.72 3.02
CA LEU A 9 17.68 -1.74 2.68
C LEU A 9 17.90 -0.56 3.62
N SER A 10 18.78 0.37 3.24
CA SER A 10 18.88 1.67 3.87
C SER A 10 17.47 2.25 3.90
N GLY A 11 16.89 2.41 5.09
CA GLY A 11 15.44 2.58 5.29
C GLY A 11 14.81 3.69 4.46
N GLU A 12 15.57 4.72 4.11
CA GLU A 12 15.10 5.81 3.24
C GLU A 12 14.94 5.40 1.76
N ALA A 13 15.84 4.57 1.22
CA ALA A 13 15.76 4.11 -0.17
C ALA A 13 14.60 3.13 -0.37
N GLY A 14 14.36 2.25 0.62
CA GLY A 14 13.23 1.32 0.62
C GLY A 14 11.88 2.03 0.71
N LEU A 15 11.78 3.03 1.61
CA LEU A 15 10.57 3.83 1.80
C LEU A 15 10.25 4.67 0.55
N SER A 16 11.24 5.34 -0.02
CA SER A 16 11.05 6.15 -1.24
C SER A 16 10.53 5.30 -2.41
N ARG A 17 11.08 4.09 -2.58
CA ARG A 17 10.59 3.13 -3.57
C ARG A 17 9.15 2.70 -3.29
N TYR A 18 8.82 2.34 -2.04
CA TYR A 18 7.46 1.99 -1.64
C TYR A 18 6.46 3.11 -1.95
N LEU A 19 6.79 4.36 -1.57
CA LEU A 19 5.94 5.53 -1.84
C LEU A 19 5.74 5.77 -3.35
N THR A 20 6.74 5.45 -4.18
CA THR A 20 6.62 5.53 -5.64
C THR A 20 5.68 4.45 -6.19
N GLU A 21 5.79 3.22 -5.69
CA GLU A 21 4.93 2.11 -6.12
C GLU A 21 3.46 2.34 -5.77
N ILE A 22 3.15 2.76 -4.54
CA ILE A 22 1.75 2.95 -4.11
C ILE A 22 1.03 4.08 -4.86
N ARG A 23 1.77 5.03 -5.45
CA ARG A 23 1.20 6.13 -6.26
C ARG A 23 0.71 5.67 -7.63
N LYS A 24 1.13 4.49 -8.09
CA LYS A 24 0.70 3.90 -9.37
C LYS A 24 -0.72 3.34 -9.29
N PHE A 25 -1.22 3.03 -8.09
CA PHE A 25 -2.58 2.55 -7.92
C PHE A 25 -3.59 3.71 -8.10
N PRO A 26 -4.64 3.53 -8.91
CA PRO A 26 -5.67 4.54 -9.08
C PRO A 26 -6.48 4.72 -7.79
N LEU A 27 -6.95 5.94 -7.56
CA LEU A 27 -7.93 6.21 -6.51
C LEU A 27 -9.31 5.76 -6.98
N LEU A 28 -10.10 5.23 -6.06
CA LEU A 28 -11.49 4.86 -6.33
C LEU A 28 -12.40 6.08 -6.17
N THR A 29 -13.47 6.12 -6.95
CA THR A 29 -14.60 7.02 -6.64
C THR A 29 -15.42 6.42 -5.50
N PRO A 30 -16.28 7.22 -4.83
CA PRO A 30 -17.17 6.71 -3.79
C PRO A 30 -18.09 5.57 -4.28
N GLU A 31 -18.55 5.65 -5.53
CA GLU A 31 -19.39 4.63 -6.15
C GLU A 31 -18.63 3.33 -6.36
N ASP A 32 -17.39 3.41 -6.86
CA ASP A 32 -16.52 2.25 -7.04
C ASP A 32 -16.20 1.58 -5.71
N GLU A 33 -15.91 2.36 -4.68
CA GLU A 33 -15.65 1.86 -3.33
C GLU A 33 -16.85 1.06 -2.79
N TYR A 34 -18.06 1.62 -2.91
CA TYR A 34 -19.28 0.92 -2.52
C TYR A 34 -19.47 -0.40 -3.30
N MET A 35 -19.25 -0.36 -4.61
CA MET A 35 -19.41 -1.53 -5.47
C MET A 35 -18.40 -2.64 -5.14
N PHE A 36 -17.13 -2.31 -4.93
CA PHE A 36 -16.11 -3.29 -4.55
C PHE A 36 -16.34 -3.82 -3.13
N ALA A 37 -16.75 -2.97 -2.19
CA ALA A 37 -17.06 -3.39 -0.82
C ALA A 37 -18.24 -4.37 -0.79
N LYS A 38 -19.29 -4.08 -1.56
CA LYS A 38 -20.44 -4.97 -1.71
C LYS A 38 -20.05 -6.31 -2.34
N ARG A 39 -19.26 -6.29 -3.43
CA ARG A 39 -18.79 -7.52 -4.10
C ARG A 39 -17.95 -8.40 -3.18
N TRP A 40 -17.03 -7.82 -2.41
CA TRP A 40 -16.28 -8.59 -1.42
C TRP A 40 -17.20 -9.21 -0.37
N LYS A 41 -18.16 -8.44 0.15
CA LYS A 41 -19.08 -8.92 1.19
C LYS A 41 -20.01 -10.04 0.71
N GLU A 42 -20.50 -9.95 -0.52
CA GLU A 42 -21.51 -10.87 -1.05
C GLU A 42 -20.91 -12.08 -1.77
N HIS A 43 -19.73 -11.91 -2.35
CA HIS A 43 -19.12 -12.93 -3.22
C HIS A 43 -17.69 -13.32 -2.80
N GLU A 44 -17.18 -12.77 -1.71
CA GLU A 44 -15.79 -12.98 -1.25
C GLU A 44 -14.77 -12.76 -2.38
N ASP A 45 -15.06 -11.78 -3.26
CA ASP A 45 -14.24 -11.48 -4.44
C ASP A 45 -12.87 -10.92 -4.05
N PRO A 46 -11.78 -11.70 -4.16
CA PRO A 46 -10.46 -11.28 -3.71
C PRO A 46 -9.90 -10.12 -4.56
N GLU A 47 -10.35 -9.96 -5.80
CA GLU A 47 -9.95 -8.85 -6.65
C GLU A 47 -10.60 -7.54 -6.19
N ALA A 48 -11.86 -7.58 -5.75
CA ALA A 48 -12.53 -6.44 -5.15
C ALA A 48 -11.83 -6.00 -3.86
N ALA A 49 -11.49 -6.95 -2.97
CA ALA A 49 -10.71 -6.66 -1.77
C ALA A 49 -9.33 -6.06 -2.10
N ARG A 50 -8.63 -6.63 -3.09
CA ARG A 50 -7.33 -6.11 -3.54
C ARG A 50 -7.43 -4.66 -4.03
N ARG A 51 -8.48 -4.31 -4.78
CA ARG A 51 -8.68 -2.94 -5.28
C ARG A 51 -9.00 -1.94 -4.16
N LEU A 52 -9.81 -2.34 -3.19
CA LEU A 52 -10.06 -1.53 -1.99
C LEU A 52 -8.76 -1.28 -1.21
N VAL A 53 -7.98 -2.32 -0.94
CA VAL A 53 -6.73 -2.18 -0.16
C VAL A 53 -5.70 -1.33 -0.90
N THR A 54 -5.46 -1.63 -2.18
CA THR A 54 -4.39 -0.97 -2.96
C THR A 54 -4.65 0.51 -3.23
N SER A 55 -5.91 0.91 -3.45
CA SER A 55 -6.29 2.32 -3.63
C SER A 55 -6.07 3.18 -2.37
N HIS A 56 -6.18 2.57 -1.18
CA HIS A 56 -6.05 3.27 0.11
C HIS A 56 -4.63 3.30 0.69
N LEU A 57 -3.64 2.66 0.06
CA LEU A 57 -2.25 2.61 0.56
C LEU A 57 -1.63 4.01 0.74
N ARG A 58 -2.02 4.98 -0.08
CA ARG A 58 -1.54 6.37 0.02
C ARG A 58 -2.01 7.05 1.32
N LEU A 59 -3.22 6.75 1.77
CA LEU A 59 -3.76 7.23 3.04
C LEU A 59 -3.02 6.58 4.21
N VAL A 60 -2.83 5.26 4.18
CA VAL A 60 -2.08 4.51 5.21
C VAL A 60 -0.67 5.05 5.34
N ALA A 61 0.04 5.23 4.22
CA ALA A 61 1.39 5.80 4.21
C ALA A 61 1.41 7.20 4.83
N LYS A 62 0.43 8.06 4.52
CA LYS A 62 0.31 9.39 5.12
C LYS A 62 0.15 9.32 6.64
N ILE A 63 -0.72 8.45 7.14
CA ILE A 63 -0.96 8.28 8.58
C ILE A 63 0.31 7.74 9.26
N ALA A 64 0.92 6.69 8.71
CA ALA A 64 2.13 6.09 9.24
C ALA A 64 3.31 7.08 9.31
N MET A 65 3.48 7.93 8.29
CA MET A 65 4.49 9.00 8.31
C MET A 65 4.27 10.00 9.46
N GLY A 66 3.03 10.19 9.94
CA GLY A 66 2.73 11.00 11.13
C GLY A 66 3.25 10.41 12.44
N TYR A 67 3.48 9.09 12.48
CA TYR A 67 4.11 8.40 13.61
C TYR A 67 5.64 8.29 13.47
N ARG A 68 6.24 8.88 12.41
CA ARG A 68 7.70 8.93 12.28
C ARG A 68 8.29 9.75 13.43
N GLY A 69 9.22 9.16 14.17
CA GLY A 69 9.84 9.78 15.35
C GLY A 69 9.34 9.23 16.69
N TYR A 70 8.30 8.38 16.70
CA TYR A 70 7.84 7.67 17.90
C TYR A 70 8.59 6.33 18.15
N GLY A 71 9.61 6.01 17.36
CA GLY A 71 10.45 4.81 17.54
C GLY A 71 9.80 3.47 17.13
N LEU A 72 8.71 3.54 16.36
CA LEU A 72 8.04 2.39 15.72
C LEU A 72 8.74 1.95 14.43
#